data_AF-A0A3D8RNH0-F1
#
_entry.id   AF-A0A3D8RNH0-F1
#
_cell.length_a   1.000
_cell.length_b   1.000
_cell.length_c   1.000
_cell.angle_alpha   90.00
_cell.angle_beta   90.00
_cell.angle_gamma   90.00
#
_symmetry.space_group_name_H-M   'P 1'
#
loop_
_entity.id
_entity.type
_entity.pdbx_description
1 polymer ?
#
loop_
_entity_poly.entity_id
_entity_poly.type
_entity_poly.pdbx_seq_one_letter_code
_entity_poly.pdbx_strand_id
1 'polypeptide(L)'
;MRLLEMKSPGEFSLIQVATHNTLPYAILSHTWTDQEVTYQDLISGAGKNKSGYEKIKFCGEQASRDGLQYFWVDTCCIDKSDSAELSMAINSMFRWYRNAQKCYVYLEDVSIHGDNTDVQAHQSTWEVAFRSSRWFTRGWTLQELISPAVVEFYSKEGTRLGDKRSLEKPIYEITRIPVQALRGDPFSDFSIAERRGWAAQRQTTEEEDIVYCLLGLCEVSMPALYGEGKDIALKRLEMTVKGFSKDDSEPKDLKDKIVPFIVPFDRNPNFTGRGIQLAEIEEKLFVEGRTTKVAIAGLGGIGKTQLVLELVYRIRDRYKNCLVIWIPATNLESLHQAYLDIAQQLNIPGSDEDKADAKRLVQAYLSKESVGRWLLVFDNADDVNMWITPSGTGSSRLIDYLPRSEQGSIVFTTRDRKTAVKLAHQNIVEVREMDENVAIQLLQKCLVNPDLVNDRPNTTALLKELTYLPLAIAQAAAYINENNITFIDYLSLLADQEEAVIDLLSEEFEDGGRYNNTKNPVATTWLISFEQIRHRDPLAADYLSFMACVAPKDIPQSLLPAEVSRKREIDAIGTLEAYSTPRNTKLASAKWSYFSMD
;
A
#
# COMPACT_ATOMS: atom_id res chain seq x y z
N MET A 1 39.59 9.77 -3.41
CA MET A 1 39.79 9.87 -1.95
C MET A 1 41.27 10.10 -1.72
N ARG A 2 41.66 10.90 -0.73
CA ARG A 2 43.07 11.00 -0.32
C ARG A 2 43.29 10.19 0.93
N LEU A 3 44.40 9.47 1.01
CA LEU A 3 44.83 8.76 2.22
C LEU A 3 46.16 9.34 2.70
N LEU A 4 46.41 9.23 3.99
CA LEU A 4 47.69 9.49 4.61
C LEU A 4 48.52 8.22 4.62
N GLU A 5 49.82 8.39 4.40
CA GLU A 5 50.84 7.38 4.60
C GLU A 5 51.87 7.93 5.58
N MET A 6 52.24 7.14 6.59
CA MET A 6 53.31 7.50 7.50
C MET A 6 54.67 7.14 6.88
N LYS A 7 55.51 8.15 6.61
CA LYS A 7 56.85 7.96 6.03
C LYS A 7 57.91 7.67 7.09
N SER A 8 57.79 8.33 8.22
CA SER A 8 58.60 8.15 9.42
C SER A 8 57.71 8.47 10.64
N PRO A 9 58.08 8.09 11.87
CA PRO A 9 57.27 8.38 13.05
C PRO A 9 56.93 9.87 13.16
N GLY A 10 55.64 10.20 13.05
CA GLY A 10 55.15 11.58 13.11
C GLY A 10 55.24 12.39 11.80
N GLU A 11 55.66 11.79 10.67
CA GLU A 11 55.68 12.43 9.35
C GLU A 11 54.74 11.73 8.36
N PHE A 12 53.87 12.53 7.73
CA PHE A 12 52.79 12.05 6.89
C PHE A 12 52.85 12.65 5.49
N SER A 13 52.44 11.87 4.50
CA SER A 13 52.21 12.35 3.13
C SER A 13 50.85 11.93 2.62
N LEU A 14 50.25 12.74 1.75
CA LEU A 14 49.00 12.39 1.09
C LEU A 14 49.26 11.59 -0.18
N ILE A 15 48.46 10.56 -0.39
CA ILE A 15 48.35 9.85 -1.66
C ILE A 15 46.92 9.98 -2.19
N GLN A 16 46.78 10.18 -3.49
CA GLN A 16 45.48 10.16 -4.15
C GLN A 16 45.16 8.72 -4.56
N VAL A 17 44.00 8.23 -4.15
CA VAL A 17 43.50 6.91 -4.52
C VAL A 17 42.15 7.03 -5.21
N ALA A 18 41.94 6.21 -6.23
CA ALA A 18 40.64 6.08 -6.88
C ALA A 18 39.62 5.55 -5.86
N THR A 19 38.38 6.06 -5.91
CA THR A 19 37.32 5.73 -4.94
C THR A 19 36.85 4.28 -4.97
N HIS A 20 37.18 3.52 -6.03
CA HIS A 20 36.90 2.09 -6.17
C HIS A 20 38.10 1.20 -5.83
N ASN A 21 39.22 1.78 -5.39
CA ASN A 21 40.43 1.03 -5.06
C ASN A 21 40.28 0.31 -3.70
N THR A 22 40.77 -0.92 -3.60
CA THR A 22 40.62 -1.81 -2.45
C THR A 22 41.78 -1.73 -1.45
N LEU A 23 42.57 -0.65 -1.49
CA LEU A 23 43.70 -0.48 -0.56
C LEU A 23 43.21 -0.54 0.90
N PRO A 24 43.79 -1.40 1.75
CA PRO A 24 43.53 -1.40 3.19
C PRO A 24 43.90 -0.07 3.85
N TYR A 25 42.99 0.50 4.63
CA TYR A 25 43.27 1.69 5.43
C TYR A 25 42.50 1.67 6.76
N ALA A 26 43.04 2.39 7.73
CA ALA A 26 42.36 2.78 8.96
C ALA A 26 41.67 4.13 8.79
N ILE A 27 40.66 4.42 9.60
CA ILE A 27 39.96 5.71 9.58
C ILE A 27 39.84 6.29 10.99
N LEU A 28 40.15 7.58 11.13
CA LEU A 28 40.03 8.28 12.41
C LEU A 28 38.63 8.85 12.55
N SER A 29 37.98 8.55 13.68
CA SER A 29 36.79 9.22 14.17
C SER A 29 37.14 10.04 15.40
N HIS A 30 36.84 11.34 15.38
CA HIS A 30 37.19 12.24 16.46
C HIS A 30 36.25 13.44 16.48
N THR A 31 36.24 14.20 17.58
CA THR A 31 35.57 15.50 17.61
C THR A 31 36.57 16.62 17.36
N TRP A 32 36.19 17.57 16.51
CA TRP A 32 37.03 18.72 16.21
C TRP A 32 37.18 19.65 17.42
N THR A 33 38.35 20.28 17.45
CA THR A 33 38.77 21.35 18.36
C THR A 33 39.15 22.61 17.56
N ASP A 34 39.52 23.68 18.23
CA ASP A 34 39.84 24.96 17.58
C ASP A 34 41.13 24.91 16.73
N GLN A 35 41.98 23.89 16.93
CA GLN A 35 43.27 23.76 16.24
C GLN A 35 43.38 22.44 15.48
N GLU A 36 42.46 22.18 14.57
CA GLU A 36 42.59 21.05 13.64
C GLU A 36 43.59 21.35 12.49
N VAL A 37 44.25 20.29 12.03
CA VAL A 37 45.15 20.34 10.87
C VAL A 37 44.30 20.20 9.61
N THR A 38 44.31 21.22 8.76
CA THR A 38 43.61 21.22 7.48
C THR A 38 44.46 20.60 6.36
N TYR A 39 43.85 20.36 5.20
CA TYR A 39 44.56 19.94 4.00
C TYR A 39 45.72 20.90 3.62
N GLN A 40 45.47 22.21 3.69
CA GLN A 40 46.47 23.23 3.37
C GLN A 40 47.61 23.27 4.40
N ASP A 41 47.30 23.08 5.68
CA ASP A 41 48.33 22.99 6.73
C ASP A 41 49.25 21.80 6.53
N LEU A 42 48.70 20.68 6.06
CA LEU A 42 49.45 19.45 5.84
C LEU A 42 50.37 19.58 4.62
N ILE A 43 49.90 20.16 3.52
CA ILE A 43 50.72 20.38 2.31
C ILE A 43 51.82 21.41 2.54
N SER A 44 51.53 22.47 3.28
CA SER A 44 52.51 23.51 3.61
C SER A 44 53.46 23.10 4.75
N GLY A 45 53.15 22.03 5.48
CA GLY A 45 53.88 21.62 6.68
C GLY A 45 53.63 22.51 7.91
N ALA A 46 52.69 23.45 7.84
CA ALA A 46 52.39 24.42 8.91
C ALA A 46 51.58 23.82 10.08
N GLY A 47 51.03 22.61 9.93
CA GLY A 47 50.14 21.99 10.91
C GLY A 47 50.80 21.37 12.15
N LYS A 48 52.12 21.19 12.18
CA LYS A 48 52.81 20.40 13.23
C LYS A 48 52.65 20.92 14.66
N ASN A 49 52.38 22.21 14.83
CA ASN A 49 52.22 22.84 16.15
C ASN A 49 50.77 22.87 16.64
N LYS A 50 49.82 22.37 15.84
CA LYS A 50 48.39 22.37 16.19
C LYS A 50 48.04 21.14 17.03
N SER A 51 47.15 21.27 18.01
CA SER A 51 46.74 20.14 18.86
C SER A 51 46.12 18.98 18.07
N GLY A 52 45.41 19.27 16.96
CA GLY A 52 44.87 18.24 16.06
C GLY A 52 45.93 17.35 15.42
N TYR A 53 47.21 17.78 15.37
CA TYR A 53 48.30 16.96 14.82
C TYR A 53 48.55 15.70 15.65
N GLU A 54 48.35 15.76 16.97
CA GLU A 54 48.47 14.58 17.84
C GLU A 54 47.41 13.51 17.51
N LYS A 55 46.22 13.90 17.05
CA LYS A 55 45.17 12.96 16.62
C LYS A 55 45.58 12.21 15.35
N ILE A 56 46.19 12.93 14.40
CA ILE A 56 46.75 12.35 13.16
C ILE A 56 47.88 11.38 13.51
N LYS A 57 48.77 11.79 14.41
CA LYS A 57 49.89 10.96 14.88
C LYS A 57 49.42 9.70 15.57
N PHE A 58 48.47 9.81 16.50
CA PHE A 58 47.82 8.68 17.12
C PHE A 58 47.25 7.71 16.07
N CYS A 59 46.48 8.22 15.10
CA CYS A 59 45.89 7.38 14.06
C CYS A 59 46.95 6.65 13.21
N GLY A 60 48.01 7.34 12.80
CA GLY A 60 49.09 6.76 12.00
C GLY A 60 49.90 5.72 12.76
N GLU A 61 50.22 5.98 14.03
CA GLU A 61 50.92 5.03 14.90
C GLU A 61 50.06 3.79 15.18
N GLN A 62 48.77 3.98 15.49
CA GLN A 62 47.86 2.86 15.74
C GLN A 62 47.59 2.05 14.47
N ALA A 63 47.42 2.70 13.31
CA ALA A 63 47.35 2.04 12.01
C ALA A 63 48.59 1.17 11.76
N SER A 64 49.79 1.71 12.01
CA SER A 64 51.03 0.97 11.86
C SER A 64 51.13 -0.23 12.80
N ARG A 65 50.70 -0.12 14.07
CA ARG A 65 50.65 -1.25 15.01
C ARG A 65 49.72 -2.37 14.54
N ASP A 66 48.63 -1.99 13.87
CA ASP A 66 47.65 -2.91 13.31
C ASP A 66 47.99 -3.38 11.87
N GLY A 67 49.18 -3.04 11.37
CA GLY A 67 49.66 -3.48 10.05
C GLY A 67 49.03 -2.74 8.86
N LEU A 68 48.43 -1.57 9.08
CA LEU A 68 47.82 -0.74 8.05
C LEU A 68 48.78 0.40 7.66
N GLN A 69 49.21 0.41 6.41
CA GLN A 69 50.11 1.45 5.86
C GLN A 69 49.40 2.79 5.65
N TYR A 70 48.11 2.75 5.34
CA TYR A 70 47.32 3.93 4.99
C TYR A 70 46.25 4.21 6.03
N PHE A 71 45.92 5.49 6.20
CA PHE A 71 44.81 5.90 7.04
C PHE A 71 44.15 7.17 6.53
N TRP A 72 42.96 7.48 7.04
CA TRP A 72 42.16 8.63 6.63
C TRP A 72 41.74 9.49 7.82
N VAL A 73 41.82 10.81 7.64
CA VAL A 73 41.38 11.83 8.61
C VAL A 73 40.64 12.94 7.86
N ASP A 74 39.39 13.21 8.21
CA ASP A 74 38.51 14.13 7.47
C ASP A 74 39.04 15.56 7.40
N THR A 75 39.78 16.01 8.42
CA THR A 75 40.26 17.39 8.53
C THR A 75 41.33 17.72 7.49
N CYS A 76 42.19 16.77 7.13
CA CYS A 76 43.31 16.98 6.23
C CYS A 76 43.30 16.11 4.96
N CYS A 77 42.44 15.10 4.87
CA CYS A 77 42.27 14.31 3.65
C CYS A 77 41.23 14.91 2.69
N ILE A 78 40.43 15.87 3.14
CA ILE A 78 39.45 16.62 2.32
C ILE A 78 39.92 18.06 2.20
N ASP A 79 40.03 18.58 0.97
CA ASP A 79 40.15 20.02 0.77
C ASP A 79 38.78 20.69 0.93
N LYS A 80 38.51 21.17 2.14
CA LYS A 80 37.25 21.83 2.49
C LYS A 80 37.09 23.20 1.80
N SER A 81 38.15 23.75 1.20
CA SER A 81 38.07 25.00 0.43
C SER A 81 37.52 24.79 -0.98
N ASP A 82 37.58 23.56 -1.49
CA ASP A 82 36.93 23.17 -2.74
C ASP A 82 35.51 22.62 -2.44
N SER A 83 34.49 23.41 -2.79
CA SER A 83 33.09 23.04 -2.57
C SER A 83 32.67 21.77 -3.32
N ALA A 84 33.24 21.51 -4.49
CA ALA A 84 32.94 20.31 -5.27
C ALA A 84 33.54 19.07 -4.60
N GLU A 85 34.77 19.19 -4.09
CA GLU A 85 35.40 18.13 -3.31
C GLU A 85 34.65 17.88 -2.00
N LEU A 86 34.29 18.94 -1.27
CA LEU A 86 33.53 18.83 -0.02
C LEU A 86 32.18 18.14 -0.23
N SER A 87 31.42 18.52 -1.25
CA SER A 87 30.15 17.87 -1.58
C SER A 87 30.35 16.40 -1.98
N MET A 88 31.41 16.08 -2.72
CA MET A 88 31.75 14.69 -3.06
C MET A 88 32.11 13.86 -1.82
N ALA A 89 32.85 14.47 -0.88
CA ALA A 89 33.25 13.85 0.37
C ALA A 89 32.05 13.55 1.26
N ILE A 90 31.14 14.51 1.45
CA ILE A 90 29.88 14.35 2.20
C ILE A 90 29.07 13.14 1.71
N ASN A 91 28.91 13.00 0.39
CA ASN A 91 28.17 11.88 -0.20
C ASN A 91 28.95 10.55 -0.19
N SER A 92 30.26 10.58 0.06
CA SER A 92 31.11 9.38 0.06
C SER A 92 31.52 8.90 1.45
N MET A 93 31.40 9.74 2.48
CA MET A 93 32.00 9.53 3.79
C MET A 93 31.50 8.24 4.46
N PHE A 94 30.19 7.99 4.38
CA PHE A 94 29.61 6.74 4.88
C PHE A 94 30.30 5.50 4.30
N ARG A 95 30.51 5.48 2.97
CA ARG A 95 31.20 4.39 2.27
C ARG A 95 32.67 4.30 2.65
N TRP A 96 33.34 5.43 2.89
CA TRP A 96 34.72 5.43 3.38
C TRP A 96 34.82 4.83 4.78
N TYR A 97 33.92 5.18 5.70
CA TYR A 97 33.84 4.52 7.00
C TYR A 97 33.51 3.02 6.89
N ARG A 98 32.60 2.63 5.99
CA ARG A 98 32.23 1.22 5.75
C ARG A 98 33.41 0.38 5.29
N ASN A 99 34.24 0.94 4.41
CA ASN A 99 35.33 0.23 3.75
C ASN A 99 36.66 0.27 4.52
N ALA A 100 36.75 1.08 5.58
CA ALA A 100 37.91 1.08 6.45
C ALA A 100 38.04 -0.26 7.18
N GLN A 101 39.26 -0.80 7.29
CA GLN A 101 39.49 -2.04 8.02
C GLN A 101 39.30 -1.86 9.53
N LYS A 102 39.68 -0.69 10.05
CA LYS A 102 39.47 -0.30 11.43
C LYS A 102 39.11 1.18 11.51
N CYS A 103 38.13 1.50 12.34
CA CYS A 103 37.86 2.86 12.77
C CYS A 103 38.38 3.06 14.20
N TYR A 104 39.28 4.03 14.37
CA TYR A 104 39.80 4.42 15.67
C TYR A 104 39.02 5.64 16.15
N VAL A 105 38.28 5.49 17.24
CA VAL A 105 37.59 6.59 17.91
C VAL A 105 38.52 7.16 18.97
N TYR A 106 38.99 8.38 18.77
CA TYR A 106 39.85 9.10 19.71
C TYR A 106 39.02 10.06 20.57
N LEU A 107 38.89 9.73 21.85
CA LEU A 107 38.07 10.47 22.82
C LEU A 107 38.95 11.42 23.65
N GLU A 108 39.06 12.66 23.19
CA GLU A 108 39.90 13.70 23.83
C GLU A 108 39.39 14.12 25.23
N ASP A 109 38.13 13.85 25.56
CA ASP A 109 37.48 14.15 26.83
C ASP A 109 37.38 12.94 27.79
N VAL A 110 38.02 11.82 27.44
CA VAL A 110 38.09 10.62 28.28
C VAL A 110 39.54 10.34 28.61
N SER A 111 39.91 10.53 29.88
CA SER A 111 41.24 10.22 30.40
C SER A 111 41.22 9.03 31.34
N ILE A 112 42.29 8.24 31.33
CA ILE A 112 42.51 7.18 32.32
C ILE A 112 43.53 7.68 33.35
N HIS A 113 43.10 7.87 34.59
CA HIS A 113 44.00 8.24 35.69
C HIS A 113 44.47 6.98 36.43
N GLY A 114 45.70 6.49 36.15
CA GLY A 114 46.31 5.37 36.89
C GLY A 114 47.39 4.62 36.09
N ASP A 115 48.30 3.93 36.79
CA ASP A 115 49.37 3.11 36.18
C ASP A 115 48.78 2.04 35.25
N ASN A 116 49.35 1.93 34.05
CA ASN A 116 48.92 1.19 32.85
C ASN A 116 48.69 -0.34 32.98
N THR A 117 48.55 -0.90 34.18
CA THR A 117 48.64 -2.34 34.38
C THR A 117 47.31 -3.10 34.39
N ASP A 118 46.15 -2.45 34.56
CA ASP A 118 44.86 -3.15 34.45
C ASP A 118 43.65 -2.26 34.07
N VAL A 119 43.41 -2.07 32.77
CA VAL A 119 42.29 -1.26 32.24
C VAL A 119 40.92 -1.85 32.62
N GLN A 120 40.83 -3.17 32.84
CA GLN A 120 39.59 -3.84 33.26
C GLN A 120 39.28 -3.58 34.74
N ALA A 121 40.29 -3.50 35.61
CA ALA A 121 40.12 -3.17 37.02
C ALA A 121 39.62 -1.73 37.28
N HIS A 122 39.79 -0.83 36.30
CA HIS A 122 39.40 0.58 36.39
C HIS A 122 38.24 0.99 35.46
N GLN A 123 37.49 0.01 34.92
CA GLN A 123 36.35 0.27 34.03
C GLN A 123 35.36 1.28 34.60
N SER A 124 35.02 1.17 35.89
CA SER A 124 34.08 2.09 36.55
C SER A 124 34.52 3.56 36.53
N THR A 125 35.82 3.86 36.48
CA THR A 125 36.36 5.22 36.56
C THR A 125 36.28 5.95 35.22
N TRP A 126 36.70 5.29 34.13
CA TRP A 126 36.67 5.91 32.80
C TRP A 126 35.31 5.77 32.11
N GLU A 127 34.49 4.76 32.47
CA GLU A 127 33.17 4.55 31.86
C GLU A 127 32.23 5.74 32.09
N VAL A 128 32.34 6.43 33.22
CA VAL A 128 31.58 7.66 33.48
C VAL A 128 31.92 8.75 32.46
N ALA A 129 33.22 9.01 32.26
CA ALA A 129 33.69 9.98 31.28
C ALA A 129 33.30 9.56 29.84
N PHE A 130 33.41 8.28 29.52
CA PHE A 130 32.99 7.70 28.25
C PHE A 130 31.50 7.96 27.98
N ARG A 131 30.62 7.69 28.95
CA ARG A 131 29.17 7.93 28.82
C ARG A 131 28.81 9.40 28.64
N SER A 132 29.60 10.30 29.20
CA SER A 132 29.43 11.75 29.03
C SER A 132 30.17 12.33 27.83
N SER A 133 30.90 11.52 27.07
CA SER A 133 31.77 12.04 26.01
C SER A 133 30.96 12.79 24.95
N ARG A 134 31.45 13.97 24.57
CA ARG A 134 30.88 14.80 23.49
C ARG A 134 30.82 14.05 22.17
N TRP A 135 31.65 13.02 21.98
CA TRP A 135 31.66 12.21 20.77
C TRP A 135 30.29 11.60 20.46
N PHE A 136 29.53 11.16 21.46
CA PHE A 136 28.18 10.59 21.26
C PHE A 136 27.12 11.63 20.86
N THR A 137 27.41 12.92 21.05
CA THR A 137 26.49 14.02 20.77
C THR A 137 26.71 14.66 19.41
N ARG A 138 27.77 14.32 18.67
CA ARG A 138 28.06 14.94 17.36
C ARG A 138 27.29 14.24 16.24
N GLY A 139 26.77 14.99 15.27
CA GLY A 139 26.02 14.43 14.14
C GLY A 139 26.82 13.41 13.33
N TRP A 140 27.98 13.82 12.81
CA TRP A 140 28.81 12.98 11.92
C TRP A 140 29.26 11.66 12.55
N THR A 141 29.59 11.65 13.85
CA THR A 141 30.02 10.44 14.58
C THR A 141 28.98 9.32 14.59
N LEU A 142 27.74 9.60 14.19
CA LEU A 142 26.72 8.58 13.96
C LEU A 142 27.14 7.61 12.87
N GLN A 143 27.52 8.14 11.70
CA GLN A 143 27.98 7.30 10.59
C GLN A 143 29.30 6.60 10.95
N GLU A 144 30.14 7.25 11.74
CA GLU A 144 31.45 6.74 12.17
C GLU A 144 31.32 5.58 13.17
N LEU A 145 30.26 5.57 13.98
CA LEU A 145 29.92 4.45 14.87
C LEU A 145 29.34 3.26 14.09
N ILE A 146 28.47 3.58 13.13
CA ILE A 146 27.53 2.62 12.57
C ILE A 146 28.06 1.97 11.30
N SER A 147 28.73 2.73 10.44
CA SER A 147 29.18 2.25 9.15
C SER A 147 30.36 1.26 9.21
N PRO A 148 31.41 1.47 10.03
CA PRO A 148 32.54 0.54 10.07
C PRO A 148 32.19 -0.80 10.74
N ALA A 149 32.75 -1.89 10.20
CA ALA A 149 32.64 -3.22 10.81
C ALA A 149 33.37 -3.30 12.16
N VAL A 150 34.52 -2.62 12.27
CA VAL A 150 35.37 -2.60 13.47
C VAL A 150 35.54 -1.16 13.93
N VAL A 151 35.09 -0.87 15.16
CA VAL A 151 35.26 0.42 15.83
C VAL A 151 35.91 0.19 17.18
N GLU A 152 37.05 0.82 17.41
CA GLU A 152 37.82 0.72 18.65
C GLU A 152 37.93 2.09 19.31
N PHE A 153 37.64 2.15 20.61
CA PHE A 153 37.60 3.38 21.39
C PHE A 153 38.90 3.55 22.17
N TYR A 154 39.48 4.75 22.08
CA TYR A 154 40.72 5.13 22.73
C TYR A 154 40.52 6.41 23.55
N SER A 155 41.14 6.43 24.72
CA SER A 155 41.26 7.62 25.58
C SER A 155 42.16 8.68 24.95
N LYS A 156 42.17 9.88 25.56
CA LYS A 156 43.09 10.97 25.24
C LYS A 156 44.56 10.54 25.27
N GLU A 157 44.93 9.64 26.17
CA GLU A 157 46.31 9.12 26.29
C GLU A 157 46.64 8.04 25.23
N GLY A 158 45.70 7.66 24.37
CA GLY A 158 45.87 6.63 23.35
C GLY A 158 45.73 5.20 23.87
N THR A 159 45.19 5.02 25.09
CA THR A 159 44.91 3.70 25.68
C THR A 159 43.56 3.18 25.22
N ARG A 160 43.52 1.93 24.74
CA ARG A 160 42.30 1.25 24.26
C ARG A 160 41.33 0.98 25.42
N LEU A 161 40.12 1.52 25.30
CA LEU A 161 39.02 1.36 26.26
C LEU A 161 38.19 0.11 25.95
N GLY A 162 38.06 -0.23 24.67
CA GLY A 162 37.27 -1.34 24.18
C GLY A 162 36.92 -1.18 22.70
N ASP A 163 36.10 -2.08 22.21
CA ASP A 163 35.48 -2.02 20.88
C ASP A 163 33.94 -1.97 20.96
N LYS A 164 33.31 -1.72 19.82
CA LYS A 164 31.85 -1.65 19.66
C LYS A 164 31.10 -2.86 20.22
N ARG A 165 31.69 -4.06 20.22
CA ARG A 165 31.06 -5.27 20.79
C ARG A 165 31.21 -5.30 22.31
N SER A 166 32.42 -5.09 22.83
CA SER A 166 32.69 -5.08 24.26
C SER A 166 31.94 -3.95 25.01
N LEU A 167 31.62 -2.86 24.31
CA LEU A 167 30.93 -1.68 24.85
C LEU A 167 29.49 -1.55 24.32
N GLU A 168 28.89 -2.61 23.78
CA GLU A 168 27.56 -2.53 23.14
C GLU A 168 26.47 -2.03 24.09
N LYS A 169 26.51 -2.45 25.37
CA LYS A 169 25.53 -2.04 26.39
C LYS A 169 25.61 -0.55 26.71
N PRO A 170 26.77 0.03 27.12
CA PRO A 170 26.85 1.47 27.35
C PRO A 170 26.53 2.26 26.06
N ILE A 171 26.98 1.81 24.89
CA ILE A 171 26.68 2.50 23.62
C ILE A 171 25.16 2.50 23.34
N TYR A 172 24.46 1.38 23.53
CA TYR A 172 23.00 1.30 23.41
C TYR A 172 22.30 2.23 24.39
N GLU A 173 22.74 2.27 25.65
CA GLU A 173 22.14 3.11 26.68
C GLU A 173 22.29 4.61 26.39
N ILE A 174 23.44 5.02 25.85
CA ILE A 174 23.72 6.42 25.46
C ILE A 174 22.94 6.80 24.19
N THR A 175 23.03 5.97 23.15
CA THR A 175 22.61 6.35 21.78
C THR A 175 21.21 5.89 21.42
N ARG A 176 20.66 4.90 22.15
CA ARG A 176 19.42 4.17 21.83
C ARG A 176 19.43 3.47 20.47
N ILE A 177 20.59 3.31 19.85
CA ILE A 177 20.76 2.55 18.62
C ILE A 177 20.69 1.06 18.96
N PRO A 178 19.81 0.27 18.32
CA PRO A 178 19.68 -1.16 18.58
C PRO A 178 21.02 -1.90 18.51
N VAL A 179 21.21 -2.87 19.41
CA VAL A 179 22.44 -3.68 19.46
C VAL A 179 22.67 -4.41 18.12
N GLN A 180 21.60 -4.79 17.43
CA GLN A 180 21.61 -5.35 16.08
C GLN A 180 22.35 -4.43 15.09
N ALA A 181 21.99 -3.15 15.04
CA ALA A 181 22.66 -2.16 14.19
C ALA A 181 24.12 -1.95 14.59
N LEU A 182 24.43 -1.96 15.89
CA LEU A 182 25.81 -1.88 16.38
C LEU A 182 26.65 -3.08 15.96
N ARG A 183 26.06 -4.27 15.87
CA ARG A 183 26.74 -5.51 15.45
C ARG A 183 26.94 -5.61 13.94
N GLY A 184 26.34 -4.71 13.17
CA GLY A 184 26.47 -4.64 11.71
C GLY A 184 25.39 -5.42 10.97
N ASP A 185 24.23 -5.63 11.59
CA ASP A 185 23.06 -6.18 10.89
C ASP A 185 22.69 -5.26 9.71
N PRO A 186 22.19 -5.81 8.59
CA PRO A 186 21.86 -5.03 7.40
C PRO A 186 20.98 -3.81 7.71
N PHE A 187 21.27 -2.65 7.08
CA PHE A 187 20.44 -1.45 7.27
C PHE A 187 19.00 -1.63 6.80
N SER A 188 18.74 -2.59 5.92
CA SER A 188 17.39 -3.02 5.50
C SER A 188 16.53 -3.47 6.68
N ASP A 189 17.14 -3.95 7.76
CA ASP A 189 16.42 -4.41 8.95
C ASP A 189 15.88 -3.24 9.79
N PHE A 190 16.28 -2.01 9.48
CA PHE A 190 15.87 -0.78 10.16
C PHE A 190 15.20 0.18 9.18
N SER A 191 14.01 0.65 9.52
CA SER A 191 13.31 1.63 8.69
C SER A 191 14.10 2.93 8.59
N ILE A 192 13.91 3.68 7.49
CA ILE A 192 14.52 5.02 7.33
C ILE A 192 14.13 5.94 8.51
N ALA A 193 12.92 5.81 9.03
CA ALA A 193 12.48 6.58 10.20
C ALA A 193 13.28 6.21 11.47
N GLU A 194 13.53 4.93 11.72
CA GLU A 194 14.37 4.47 12.83
C GLU A 194 15.82 4.94 12.66
N ARG A 195 16.39 4.77 11.47
CA ARG A 195 17.76 5.22 11.15
C ARG A 195 17.94 6.73 11.34
N ARG A 196 16.95 7.53 10.93
CA ARG A 196 16.89 8.99 11.20
C ARG A 196 16.77 9.27 12.70
N GLY A 197 16.00 8.47 13.43
CA GLY A 197 15.81 8.58 14.88
C GLY A 197 17.11 8.47 15.67
N TRP A 198 18.13 7.77 15.16
CA TRP A 198 19.45 7.66 15.80
C TRP A 198 20.23 8.97 15.88
N ALA A 199 19.82 9.99 15.11
CA ALA A 199 20.37 11.33 15.19
C ALA A 199 19.63 12.26 16.16
N ALA A 200 18.54 11.81 16.80
CA ALA A 200 17.65 12.69 17.56
C ALA A 200 18.32 13.44 18.73
N GLN A 201 19.36 12.87 19.34
CA GLN A 201 20.10 13.48 20.46
C GLN A 201 21.42 14.13 20.02
N ARG A 202 21.66 14.24 18.70
CA ARG A 202 22.91 14.74 18.14
C ARG A 202 22.81 16.20 17.72
N GLN A 203 23.94 16.86 17.68
CA GLN A 203 24.13 18.28 17.38
C GLN A 203 25.25 18.45 16.36
N THR A 204 25.11 19.49 15.54
CA THR A 204 26.07 19.86 14.50
C THR A 204 26.43 21.34 14.61
N THR A 205 27.58 21.73 14.03
CA THR A 205 28.00 23.14 14.02
C THR A 205 27.24 23.90 12.95
N GLU A 206 27.29 23.42 11.72
CA GLU A 206 26.39 23.84 10.65
C GLU A 206 25.04 23.14 10.84
N GLU A 207 23.93 23.86 10.67
CA GLU A 207 22.62 23.29 10.98
C GLU A 207 22.18 22.24 9.94
N GLU A 208 22.63 22.36 8.69
CA GLU A 208 22.36 21.42 7.61
C GLU A 208 23.07 20.08 7.79
N ASP A 209 24.17 20.06 8.54
CA ASP A 209 24.92 18.83 8.80
C ASP A 209 24.10 17.79 9.56
N ILE A 210 23.06 18.19 10.30
CA ILE A 210 22.13 17.23 10.93
C ILE A 210 21.39 16.38 9.89
N VAL A 211 21.27 16.89 8.66
CA VAL A 211 20.70 16.22 7.50
C VAL A 211 21.80 15.51 6.72
N TYR A 212 22.94 16.16 6.46
CA TYR A 212 24.01 15.56 5.65
C TYR A 212 24.66 14.35 6.34
N CYS A 213 24.70 14.32 7.68
CA CYS A 213 25.11 13.14 8.44
C CYS A 213 24.10 11.98 8.40
N LEU A 214 22.95 12.12 7.70
CA LEU A 214 21.99 11.05 7.48
C LEU A 214 22.05 10.45 6.08
N LEU A 215 22.77 11.06 5.12
CA LEU A 215 22.75 10.64 3.70
C LEU A 215 23.11 9.16 3.51
N GLY A 216 24.22 8.73 4.10
CA GLY A 216 24.64 7.34 4.02
C GLY A 216 23.73 6.37 4.77
N LEU A 217 23.11 6.80 5.86
CA LEU A 217 22.13 6.00 6.59
C LEU A 217 20.82 5.86 5.83
N CYS A 218 20.41 6.89 5.10
CA CYS A 218 19.23 6.87 4.24
C CYS A 218 19.52 6.34 2.82
N GLU A 219 20.76 5.92 2.54
CA GLU A 219 21.20 5.35 1.26
C GLU A 219 20.91 6.26 0.06
N VAL A 220 21.07 7.57 0.26
CA VAL A 220 20.84 8.60 -0.76
C VAL A 220 22.05 9.50 -0.95
N SER A 221 22.08 10.18 -2.10
CA SER A 221 23.04 11.23 -2.41
C SER A 221 22.30 12.51 -2.77
N MET A 222 22.77 13.65 -2.26
CA MET A 222 22.28 14.97 -2.65
C MET A 222 23.37 16.04 -2.51
N PRO A 223 23.33 17.13 -3.29
CA PRO A 223 24.28 18.24 -3.15
C PRO A 223 24.23 18.87 -1.76
N ALA A 224 25.39 19.10 -1.15
CA ALA A 224 25.52 19.86 0.09
C ALA A 224 25.45 21.38 -0.23
N LEU A 225 24.41 22.04 0.26
CA LEU A 225 24.12 23.47 0.03
C LEU A 225 24.05 24.20 1.39
N TYR A 226 25.21 24.59 1.92
CA TYR A 226 25.27 25.37 3.16
C TYR A 226 24.65 26.76 2.99
N GLY A 227 23.86 27.18 3.98
CA GLY A 227 23.07 28.42 3.96
C GLY A 227 21.62 28.23 3.51
N GLU A 228 21.21 27.02 3.13
CA GLU A 228 19.79 26.71 2.85
C GLU A 228 18.95 26.55 4.12
N GLY A 229 19.61 26.28 5.26
CA GLY A 229 18.99 26.03 6.54
C GLY A 229 18.44 24.61 6.70
N LYS A 230 18.39 24.14 7.94
CA LYS A 230 18.11 22.74 8.27
C LYS A 230 16.77 22.23 7.73
N ASP A 231 15.73 23.07 7.74
CA ASP A 231 14.37 22.67 7.36
C ASP A 231 14.26 22.44 5.85
N ILE A 232 14.96 23.24 5.05
CA ILE A 232 15.03 23.08 3.59
C ILE A 232 15.88 21.86 3.24
N ALA A 233 17.04 21.71 3.89
CA ALA A 233 17.88 20.52 3.75
C ALA A 233 17.08 19.24 4.08
N LEU A 234 16.29 19.25 5.16
CA LEU A 234 15.45 18.11 5.57
C LEU A 234 14.37 17.80 4.54
N LYS A 235 13.68 18.83 4.02
CA LYS A 235 12.68 18.65 2.96
C LYS A 235 13.29 18.05 1.69
N ARG A 236 14.49 18.48 1.32
CA ARG A 236 15.24 17.90 0.20
C ARG A 236 15.60 16.44 0.48
N LEU A 237 16.11 16.11 1.66
CA LEU A 237 16.35 14.72 2.05
C LEU A 237 15.09 13.86 1.88
N GLU A 238 13.94 14.34 2.35
CA GLU A 238 12.68 13.60 2.22
C GLU A 238 12.23 13.41 0.76
N MET A 239 12.43 14.41 -0.10
CA MET A 239 12.16 14.28 -1.54
C MET A 239 13.15 13.32 -2.20
N THR A 240 14.43 13.40 -1.86
CA THR A 240 15.49 12.53 -2.37
C THR A 240 15.20 11.08 -1.99
N VAL A 241 14.89 10.80 -0.73
CA VAL A 241 14.49 9.47 -0.25
C VAL A 241 13.28 8.95 -1.01
N LYS A 242 12.23 9.76 -1.18
CA LYS A 242 11.03 9.39 -1.97
C LYS A 242 11.34 9.14 -3.45
N GLY A 243 12.29 9.87 -4.02
CA GLY A 243 12.71 9.78 -5.41
C GLY A 243 13.51 8.51 -5.71
N PHE A 244 14.45 8.14 -4.84
CA PHE A 244 15.23 6.90 -4.95
C PHE A 244 14.46 5.64 -4.56
N SER A 245 13.32 5.78 -3.86
CA SER A 245 12.42 4.65 -3.57
C SER A 245 11.63 4.13 -4.79
N LYS A 246 11.88 4.65 -6.01
CA LYS A 246 11.12 4.30 -7.22
C LYS A 246 11.84 3.40 -8.23
N ASP A 247 13.13 3.14 -8.13
CA ASP A 247 13.83 2.23 -9.06
C ASP A 247 15.08 1.58 -8.44
N ASP A 248 15.20 0.28 -8.69
CA ASP A 248 16.36 -0.62 -8.58
C ASP A 248 16.97 -1.02 -7.20
N SER A 249 16.69 -2.30 -6.85
CA SER A 249 17.52 -3.26 -6.08
C SER A 249 17.64 -3.11 -4.55
N GLU A 250 16.70 -3.73 -3.81
CA GLU A 250 16.94 -4.25 -2.45
C GLU A 250 16.74 -5.79 -2.41
N PRO A 251 17.55 -6.54 -1.63
CA PRO A 251 17.27 -7.93 -1.28
C PRO A 251 16.20 -8.03 -0.19
N LYS A 252 15.18 -8.86 -0.49
CA LYS A 252 14.21 -9.55 0.39
C LYS A 252 14.55 -9.56 1.89
N ASP A 253 13.88 -8.75 2.70
CA ASP A 253 12.64 -9.12 3.42
C ASP A 253 12.24 -8.06 4.48
N LEU A 254 10.95 -7.68 4.44
CA LEU A 254 10.14 -7.06 5.52
C LEU A 254 10.15 -5.52 5.72
N LYS A 255 9.51 -4.80 4.77
CA LYS A 255 8.37 -3.85 4.92
C LYS A 255 8.55 -2.67 3.93
N ASP A 256 7.71 -2.40 2.93
CA ASP A 256 6.33 -2.78 2.63
C ASP A 256 6.27 -3.47 1.27
N LYS A 257 5.76 -4.71 1.22
CA LYS A 257 5.24 -5.22 -0.05
C LYS A 257 4.19 -4.21 -0.49
N ILE A 258 4.36 -3.53 -1.63
CA ILE A 258 3.19 -3.03 -2.36
C ILE A 258 2.44 -4.30 -2.72
N VAL A 259 1.50 -4.67 -1.87
CA VAL A 259 0.72 -5.87 -2.10
C VAL A 259 -0.15 -5.56 -3.30
N PRO A 260 -0.08 -6.37 -4.37
CA PRO A 260 -0.77 -6.06 -5.62
C PRO A 260 -2.23 -5.65 -5.38
N PHE A 261 -2.61 -4.49 -5.89
CA PHE A 261 -4.00 -4.01 -5.84
C PHE A 261 -4.59 -4.21 -7.22
N ILE A 262 -5.09 -5.42 -7.47
CA ILE A 262 -5.59 -5.86 -8.78
C ILE A 262 -7.08 -5.56 -8.82
N VAL A 263 -7.43 -4.28 -8.99
CA VAL A 263 -8.81 -3.78 -9.09
C VAL A 263 -8.93 -2.94 -10.37
N PRO A 264 -9.86 -3.25 -11.29
CA PRO A 264 -9.94 -2.59 -12.59
C PRO A 264 -10.60 -1.20 -12.56
N PHE A 265 -11.01 -0.72 -11.38
CA PHE A 265 -11.81 0.50 -11.22
C PHE A 265 -11.14 1.48 -10.24
N ASP A 266 -11.20 2.77 -10.58
CA ASP A 266 -10.85 3.86 -9.68
C ASP A 266 -11.89 4.04 -8.57
N ARG A 267 -11.47 4.62 -7.45
CA ARG A 267 -12.40 4.90 -6.34
C ARG A 267 -13.44 5.91 -6.79
N ASN A 268 -14.72 5.58 -6.62
CA ASN A 268 -15.82 6.47 -6.97
C ASN A 268 -15.92 7.65 -5.97
N PRO A 269 -15.61 8.90 -6.37
CA PRO A 269 -15.68 10.05 -5.47
C PRO A 269 -17.13 10.43 -5.10
N ASN A 270 -18.10 10.00 -5.91
CA ASN A 270 -19.52 10.29 -5.74
C ASN A 270 -20.27 9.18 -4.98
N PHE A 271 -19.57 8.19 -4.41
CA PHE A 271 -20.18 7.16 -3.58
C PHE A 271 -21.03 7.81 -2.45
N THR A 272 -22.23 7.29 -2.25
CA THR A 272 -23.24 7.94 -1.41
C THR A 272 -24.00 6.92 -0.56
N GLY A 273 -24.03 7.16 0.75
CA GLY A 273 -24.73 6.33 1.74
C GLY A 273 -24.05 4.98 2.02
N ARG A 274 -24.88 3.97 2.33
CA ARG A 274 -24.49 2.56 2.57
C ARG A 274 -23.56 2.27 3.76
N GLY A 275 -23.45 3.19 4.72
CA GLY A 275 -22.58 3.01 5.89
C GLY A 275 -22.92 1.78 6.74
N ILE A 276 -24.21 1.46 6.89
CA ILE A 276 -24.68 0.28 7.64
C ILE A 276 -24.21 -1.00 6.96
N GLN A 277 -24.43 -1.12 5.65
CA GLN A 277 -24.02 -2.30 4.89
C GLN A 277 -22.49 -2.44 4.88
N LEU A 278 -21.74 -1.34 4.75
CA LEU A 278 -20.28 -1.37 4.82
C LEU A 278 -19.79 -1.88 6.18
N ALA A 279 -20.34 -1.38 7.28
CA ALA A 279 -19.99 -1.86 8.62
C ALA A 279 -20.31 -3.35 8.78
N GLU A 280 -21.50 -3.78 8.35
CA GLU A 280 -21.90 -5.20 8.42
C GLU A 280 -20.97 -6.11 7.60
N ILE A 281 -20.53 -5.66 6.42
CA ILE A 281 -19.57 -6.42 5.61
C ILE A 281 -18.21 -6.46 6.31
N GLU A 282 -17.70 -5.31 6.75
CA GLU A 282 -16.41 -5.20 7.43
C GLU A 282 -16.31 -6.09 8.68
N GLU A 283 -17.39 -6.21 9.46
CA GLU A 283 -17.48 -7.10 10.63
C GLU A 283 -17.40 -8.59 10.27
N LYS A 284 -17.89 -8.97 9.08
CA LYS A 284 -17.89 -10.36 8.61
C LYS A 284 -16.58 -10.78 7.93
N LEU A 285 -15.67 -9.84 7.63
CA LEU A 285 -14.39 -10.11 6.98
C LEU A 285 -13.28 -10.40 7.99
N PHE A 286 -12.27 -11.18 7.55
CA PHE A 286 -11.04 -11.46 8.31
C PHE A 286 -11.25 -12.04 9.73
N VAL A 287 -12.32 -12.82 9.93
CA VAL A 287 -12.54 -13.57 11.18
C VAL A 287 -11.48 -14.66 11.32
N GLU A 288 -10.78 -14.69 12.45
CA GLU A 288 -9.64 -15.59 12.72
C GLU A 288 -10.01 -17.08 12.59
N GLY A 289 -9.05 -17.89 12.15
CA GLY A 289 -9.12 -19.36 12.13
C GLY A 289 -9.90 -19.98 10.96
N ARG A 290 -10.40 -19.18 9.99
CA ARG A 290 -10.99 -19.70 8.74
C ARG A 290 -11.06 -18.67 7.63
N THR A 291 -11.20 -19.15 6.39
CA THR A 291 -11.53 -18.27 5.25
C THR A 291 -12.96 -17.80 5.38
N THR A 292 -13.15 -16.49 5.41
CA THR A 292 -14.49 -15.90 5.42
C THR A 292 -15.04 -15.80 4.01
N LYS A 293 -16.33 -16.04 3.86
CA LYS A 293 -17.08 -15.82 2.61
C LYS A 293 -18.26 -14.95 2.94
N VAL A 294 -18.45 -13.88 2.17
CA VAL A 294 -19.58 -12.96 2.30
C VAL A 294 -20.22 -12.79 0.93
N ALA A 295 -21.53 -12.92 0.85
CA ALA A 295 -22.29 -12.66 -0.38
C ALA A 295 -23.15 -11.41 -0.22
N ILE A 296 -23.00 -10.48 -1.14
CA ILE A 296 -23.76 -9.24 -1.21
C ILE A 296 -24.83 -9.45 -2.29
N ALA A 297 -26.08 -9.52 -1.85
CA ALA A 297 -27.23 -9.85 -2.69
C ALA A 297 -28.16 -8.65 -2.84
N GLY A 298 -28.75 -8.48 -4.02
CA GLY A 298 -29.71 -7.41 -4.30
C GLY A 298 -29.92 -7.21 -5.79
N LEU A 299 -30.90 -6.38 -6.15
CA LEU A 299 -31.31 -6.18 -7.54
C LEU A 299 -30.18 -5.67 -8.46
N GLY A 300 -30.29 -5.92 -9.76
CA GLY A 300 -29.46 -5.24 -10.76
C GLY A 300 -29.56 -3.71 -10.62
N GLY A 301 -28.43 -3.00 -10.73
CA GLY A 301 -28.41 -1.53 -10.61
C GLY A 301 -28.55 -0.96 -9.19
N ILE A 302 -28.66 -1.78 -8.15
CA ILE A 302 -28.81 -1.33 -6.76
C ILE A 302 -27.52 -0.77 -6.12
N GLY A 303 -26.38 -0.91 -6.82
CA GLY A 303 -25.07 -0.41 -6.40
C GLY A 303 -24.18 -1.42 -5.64
N LYS A 304 -24.38 -2.74 -5.81
CA LYS A 304 -23.53 -3.77 -5.15
C LYS A 304 -22.05 -3.65 -5.51
N THR A 305 -21.76 -3.54 -6.81
CA THR A 305 -20.40 -3.36 -7.33
C THR A 305 -19.75 -2.11 -6.73
N GLN A 306 -20.48 -0.99 -6.67
CA GLN A 306 -20.01 0.26 -6.07
C GLN A 306 -19.80 0.14 -4.55
N LEU A 307 -20.65 -0.62 -3.86
CA LEU A 307 -20.50 -0.92 -2.42
C LEU A 307 -19.20 -1.70 -2.15
N VAL A 308 -18.92 -2.73 -2.97
CA VAL A 308 -17.67 -3.50 -2.85
C VAL A 308 -16.46 -2.68 -3.27
N LEU A 309 -16.61 -1.82 -4.27
CA LEU A 309 -15.54 -0.93 -4.69
C LEU A 309 -15.10 0.01 -3.56
N GLU A 310 -16.05 0.66 -2.88
CA GLU A 310 -15.73 1.49 -1.72
C GLU A 310 -15.11 0.66 -0.57
N LEU A 311 -15.63 -0.55 -0.33
CA LEU A 311 -15.07 -1.48 0.65
C LEU A 311 -13.60 -1.83 0.37
N VAL A 312 -13.24 -2.16 -0.88
CA VAL A 312 -11.86 -2.52 -1.22
C VAL A 312 -10.90 -1.35 -1.03
N TYR A 313 -11.32 -0.12 -1.34
CA TYR A 313 -10.50 1.07 -1.09
C TYR A 313 -10.34 1.36 0.40
N ARG A 314 -11.39 1.18 1.21
CA ARG A 314 -11.27 1.26 2.69
C ARG A 314 -10.33 0.22 3.27
N ILE A 315 -10.37 -1.00 2.74
CA ILE A 315 -9.47 -2.09 3.13
C ILE A 315 -8.02 -1.78 2.74
N ARG A 316 -7.79 -1.24 1.54
CA ARG A 316 -6.47 -0.75 1.10
C ARG A 316 -5.94 0.37 1.98
N ASP A 317 -6.81 1.27 2.42
CA ASP A 317 -6.46 2.38 3.31
C ASP A 317 -6.10 1.87 4.71
N ARG A 318 -6.88 0.93 5.26
CA ARG A 318 -6.75 0.38 6.62
C ARG A 318 -5.64 -0.67 6.75
N TYR A 319 -5.46 -1.52 5.74
CA TYR A 319 -4.55 -2.66 5.76
C TYR A 319 -3.55 -2.57 4.61
N LYS A 320 -2.43 -1.86 4.84
CA LYS A 320 -1.39 -1.62 3.82
C LYS A 320 -0.76 -2.90 3.25
N ASN A 321 -0.80 -4.00 4.02
CA ASN A 321 -0.29 -5.31 3.64
C ASN A 321 -1.38 -6.31 3.18
N CYS A 322 -2.56 -5.84 2.78
CA CYS A 322 -3.65 -6.70 2.27
C CYS A 322 -3.61 -6.80 0.75
N LEU A 323 -3.50 -8.02 0.22
CA LEU A 323 -3.65 -8.30 -1.22
C LEU A 323 -5.11 -8.16 -1.59
N VAL A 324 -5.43 -7.40 -2.63
CA VAL A 324 -6.82 -7.24 -3.10
C VAL A 324 -6.89 -7.62 -4.57
N ILE A 325 -7.77 -8.57 -4.86
CA ILE A 325 -7.94 -9.13 -6.21
C ILE A 325 -9.40 -9.04 -6.59
N TRP A 326 -9.69 -8.52 -7.77
CA TRP A 326 -11.01 -8.39 -8.35
C TRP A 326 -11.16 -9.27 -9.58
N ILE A 327 -12.14 -10.18 -9.58
CA ILE A 327 -12.44 -11.10 -10.68
C ILE A 327 -13.86 -10.85 -11.20
N PRO A 328 -14.04 -10.48 -12.49
CA PRO A 328 -15.35 -10.55 -13.13
C PRO A 328 -15.83 -12.01 -13.20
N ALA A 329 -16.99 -12.29 -12.65
CA ALA A 329 -17.65 -13.60 -12.68
C ALA A 329 -18.89 -13.61 -13.60
N THR A 330 -18.88 -12.76 -14.64
CA THR A 330 -19.98 -12.60 -15.60
C THR A 330 -20.17 -13.80 -16.52
N ASN A 331 -19.08 -14.46 -16.92
CA ASN A 331 -19.08 -15.70 -17.70
C ASN A 331 -17.74 -16.45 -17.53
N LEU A 332 -17.67 -17.69 -18.03
CA LEU A 332 -16.48 -18.54 -17.88
C LEU A 332 -15.23 -17.99 -18.57
N GLU A 333 -15.37 -17.32 -19.71
CA GLU A 333 -14.27 -16.79 -20.51
C GLU A 333 -13.59 -15.62 -19.80
N SER A 334 -14.37 -14.59 -19.43
CA SER A 334 -13.89 -13.42 -18.67
C SER A 334 -13.25 -13.83 -17.34
N LEU A 335 -13.84 -14.79 -16.63
CA LEU A 335 -13.27 -15.33 -15.41
C LEU A 335 -11.94 -16.06 -15.69
N HIS A 336 -11.85 -16.89 -16.72
CA HIS A 336 -10.62 -17.59 -17.08
C HIS A 336 -9.49 -16.60 -17.42
N GLN A 337 -9.79 -15.58 -18.23
CA GLN A 337 -8.83 -14.54 -18.57
C GLN A 337 -8.33 -13.79 -17.32
N ALA A 338 -9.25 -13.42 -16.41
CA ALA A 338 -8.86 -12.77 -15.16
C ALA A 338 -7.91 -13.63 -14.32
N TYR A 339 -8.15 -14.95 -14.24
CA TYR A 339 -7.23 -15.86 -13.54
C TYR A 339 -5.84 -15.92 -14.18
N LEU A 340 -5.75 -15.89 -15.51
CA LEU A 340 -4.48 -15.83 -16.24
C LEU A 340 -3.73 -14.53 -15.93
N ASP A 341 -4.42 -13.39 -16.05
CA ASP A 341 -3.86 -12.07 -15.80
C ASP A 341 -3.37 -11.94 -14.35
N ILE A 342 -4.13 -12.47 -13.38
CA ILE A 342 -3.74 -12.50 -11.97
C ILE A 342 -2.50 -13.38 -11.76
N ALA A 343 -2.45 -14.57 -12.37
CA ALA A 343 -1.30 -15.45 -12.24
C ALA A 343 -0.01 -14.79 -12.76
N GLN A 344 -0.11 -14.06 -13.86
CA GLN A 344 0.98 -13.27 -14.44
C GLN A 344 1.36 -12.09 -13.54
N GLN A 345 0.40 -11.26 -13.11
CA GLN A 345 0.68 -10.09 -12.25
C GLN A 345 1.28 -10.47 -10.88
N LEU A 346 0.90 -11.63 -10.36
CA LEU A 346 1.47 -12.17 -9.11
C LEU A 346 2.77 -12.95 -9.31
N ASN A 347 3.26 -13.07 -10.55
CA ASN A 347 4.45 -13.86 -10.92
C ASN A 347 4.42 -15.29 -10.34
N ILE A 348 3.28 -15.97 -10.48
CA ILE A 348 3.11 -17.33 -9.94
C ILE A 348 3.91 -18.32 -10.80
N PRO A 349 4.84 -19.10 -10.22
CA PRO A 349 5.61 -20.08 -10.99
C PRO A 349 4.70 -21.06 -11.74
N GLY A 350 4.97 -21.25 -13.03
CA GLY A 350 4.19 -22.12 -13.93
C GLY A 350 3.03 -21.40 -14.64
N SER A 351 2.86 -20.08 -14.48
CA SER A 351 1.85 -19.30 -15.22
C SER A 351 2.07 -19.25 -16.73
N ASP A 352 3.32 -19.43 -17.17
CA ASP A 352 3.74 -19.28 -18.58
C ASP A 352 3.67 -20.60 -19.37
N GLU A 353 3.21 -21.69 -18.74
CA GLU A 353 3.05 -22.98 -19.41
C GLU A 353 1.70 -23.06 -20.15
N ASP A 354 1.72 -23.41 -21.44
CA ASP A 354 0.55 -23.48 -22.34
C ASP A 354 -0.63 -24.35 -21.84
N LYS A 355 -0.43 -25.20 -20.83
CA LYS A 355 -1.45 -26.10 -20.25
C LYS A 355 -1.72 -25.86 -18.75
N ALA A 356 -1.20 -24.78 -18.18
CA ALA A 356 -1.37 -24.51 -16.76
C ALA A 356 -2.85 -24.20 -16.41
N ASP A 357 -3.37 -24.86 -15.38
CA ASP A 357 -4.68 -24.51 -14.81
C ASP A 357 -4.52 -23.31 -13.87
N ALA A 358 -4.63 -22.10 -14.44
CA ALA A 358 -4.46 -20.84 -13.73
C ALA A 358 -5.32 -20.73 -12.44
N LYS A 359 -6.52 -21.33 -12.43
CA LYS A 359 -7.39 -21.38 -11.26
C LYS A 359 -6.73 -22.14 -10.10
N ARG A 360 -6.09 -23.29 -10.38
CA ARG A 360 -5.35 -24.06 -9.36
C ARG A 360 -4.11 -23.31 -8.88
N LEU A 361 -3.40 -22.65 -9.78
CA LEU A 361 -2.20 -21.90 -9.42
C LEU A 361 -2.53 -20.75 -8.46
N VAL A 362 -3.54 -19.94 -8.80
CA VAL A 362 -3.99 -18.84 -7.93
C VAL A 362 -4.57 -19.37 -6.62
N GLN A 363 -5.36 -20.47 -6.65
CA GLN A 363 -5.86 -21.13 -5.44
C GLN A 363 -4.72 -21.55 -4.51
N ALA A 364 -3.74 -22.28 -5.04
CA ALA A 364 -2.61 -22.78 -4.28
C ALA A 364 -1.73 -21.65 -3.75
N TYR A 365 -1.55 -20.58 -4.52
CA TYR A 365 -0.83 -19.38 -4.09
C TYR A 365 -1.51 -18.71 -2.90
N LEU A 366 -2.80 -18.33 -3.04
CA LEU A 366 -3.55 -17.63 -1.99
C LEU A 366 -3.79 -18.50 -0.74
N SER A 367 -3.68 -19.82 -0.86
CA SER A 367 -3.81 -20.72 0.30
C SER A 367 -2.51 -20.85 1.13
N LYS A 368 -1.39 -20.24 0.72
CA LYS A 368 -0.15 -20.23 1.50
C LYS A 368 -0.22 -19.19 2.63
N GLU A 369 0.20 -19.58 3.84
CA GLU A 369 0.30 -18.65 4.98
C GLU A 369 1.23 -17.46 4.70
N SER A 370 2.27 -17.66 3.88
CA SER A 370 3.24 -16.62 3.51
C SER A 370 2.68 -15.48 2.66
N VAL A 371 1.48 -15.65 2.08
CA VAL A 371 0.77 -14.55 1.38
C VAL A 371 0.23 -13.53 2.38
N GLY A 372 -0.08 -13.95 3.62
CA GLY A 372 -0.68 -13.10 4.64
C GLY A 372 -2.14 -12.78 4.31
N ARG A 373 -2.55 -11.54 4.61
CA ARG A 373 -3.94 -11.09 4.48
C ARG A 373 -4.31 -10.82 3.03
N TRP A 374 -5.44 -11.35 2.58
CA TRP A 374 -5.94 -11.10 1.24
C TRP A 374 -7.47 -11.04 1.17
N LEU A 375 -7.97 -10.28 0.19
CA LEU A 375 -9.37 -10.16 -0.17
C LEU A 375 -9.55 -10.49 -1.64
N LEU A 376 -10.40 -11.48 -1.93
CA LEU A 376 -10.77 -11.89 -3.28
C LEU A 376 -12.22 -11.51 -3.55
N VAL A 377 -12.45 -10.68 -4.55
CA VAL A 377 -13.78 -10.23 -4.97
C VAL A 377 -14.17 -10.96 -6.25
N PHE A 378 -15.35 -11.58 -6.25
CA PHE A 378 -16.03 -12.06 -7.46
C PHE A 378 -17.24 -11.18 -7.74
N ASP A 379 -17.16 -10.39 -8.80
CA ASP A 379 -18.23 -9.47 -9.18
C ASP A 379 -19.19 -10.10 -10.21
N ASN A 380 -20.49 -9.91 -10.04
CA ASN A 380 -21.56 -10.46 -10.89
C ASN A 380 -21.60 -12.00 -10.96
N ALA A 381 -21.46 -12.67 -9.80
CA ALA A 381 -21.57 -14.12 -9.65
C ALA A 381 -23.05 -14.57 -9.72
N ASP A 382 -23.72 -14.34 -10.85
CA ASP A 382 -25.16 -14.56 -11.02
C ASP A 382 -25.50 -16.02 -11.38
N ASP A 383 -24.71 -16.65 -12.27
CA ASP A 383 -24.95 -18.03 -12.73
C ASP A 383 -24.48 -19.06 -11.70
N VAL A 384 -25.45 -19.60 -10.94
CA VAL A 384 -25.20 -20.65 -9.96
C VAL A 384 -24.54 -21.91 -10.53
N ASN A 385 -24.86 -22.27 -11.78
CA ASN A 385 -24.40 -23.52 -12.39
C ASN A 385 -22.91 -23.47 -12.67
N MET A 386 -22.40 -22.31 -13.06
CA MET A 386 -20.96 -22.05 -13.19
C MET A 386 -20.19 -22.37 -11.89
N TRP A 387 -20.82 -22.18 -10.72
CA TRP A 387 -20.21 -22.40 -9.42
C TRP A 387 -20.30 -23.84 -8.90
N ILE A 388 -21.43 -24.50 -9.12
CA ILE A 388 -21.75 -25.79 -8.47
C ILE A 388 -21.79 -26.99 -9.41
N THR A 389 -21.85 -26.77 -10.72
CA THR A 389 -21.97 -27.83 -11.70
C THR A 389 -20.59 -28.17 -12.28
N PRO A 390 -20.19 -29.44 -12.37
CA PRO A 390 -18.92 -29.82 -12.99
C PRO A 390 -18.90 -29.47 -14.48
N SER A 391 -17.82 -28.84 -14.94
CA SER A 391 -17.64 -28.49 -16.36
C SER A 391 -17.11 -29.70 -17.17
N GLY A 392 -17.96 -30.71 -17.40
CA GLY A 392 -17.63 -31.90 -18.21
C GLY A 392 -16.93 -33.04 -17.48
N THR A 393 -16.56 -34.10 -18.20
CA THR A 393 -15.95 -35.32 -17.66
C THR A 393 -14.53 -35.06 -17.16
N GLY A 394 -14.38 -34.85 -15.85
CA GLY A 394 -13.08 -34.70 -15.18
C GLY A 394 -12.80 -33.31 -14.58
N SER A 395 -13.66 -32.31 -14.79
CA SER A 395 -13.49 -30.96 -14.22
C SER A 395 -14.10 -30.83 -12.83
N SER A 396 -13.38 -30.20 -11.90
CA SER A 396 -13.90 -29.80 -10.59
C SER A 396 -14.85 -28.59 -10.73
N ARG A 397 -15.72 -28.36 -9.74
CA ARG A 397 -16.64 -27.21 -9.74
C ARG A 397 -15.85 -25.94 -9.45
N LEU A 398 -16.28 -24.77 -9.93
CA LEU A 398 -15.56 -23.51 -9.67
C LEU A 398 -15.42 -23.22 -8.17
N ILE A 399 -16.42 -23.58 -7.35
CA ILE A 399 -16.37 -23.45 -5.89
C ILE A 399 -15.23 -24.28 -5.25
N ASP A 400 -14.80 -25.36 -5.90
CA ASP A 400 -13.70 -26.23 -5.43
C ASP A 400 -12.33 -25.57 -5.65
N TYR A 401 -12.24 -24.55 -6.52
CA TYR A 401 -11.03 -23.76 -6.76
C TYR A 401 -10.90 -22.54 -5.83
N LEU A 402 -11.83 -22.34 -4.90
CA LEU A 402 -11.71 -21.25 -3.94
C LEU A 402 -10.55 -21.51 -2.96
N PRO A 403 -9.70 -20.51 -2.70
CA PRO A 403 -8.56 -20.65 -1.78
C PRO A 403 -9.02 -20.81 -0.33
N ARG A 404 -8.15 -21.42 0.48
CA ARG A 404 -8.34 -21.61 1.93
C ARG A 404 -7.16 -21.00 2.68
N SER A 405 -7.44 -20.00 3.49
CA SER A 405 -6.51 -19.28 4.37
C SER A 405 -7.22 -18.79 5.63
N GLU A 406 -6.53 -18.75 6.76
CA GLU A 406 -7.02 -18.15 8.02
C GLU A 406 -7.04 -16.63 7.99
N GLN A 407 -6.33 -16.01 7.03
CA GLN A 407 -6.25 -14.55 6.86
C GLN A 407 -6.92 -14.08 5.55
N GLY A 408 -7.62 -14.99 4.88
CA GLY A 408 -8.27 -14.76 3.59
C GLY A 408 -9.75 -14.48 3.71
N SER A 409 -10.25 -13.55 2.91
CA SER A 409 -11.68 -13.27 2.78
C SER A 409 -12.13 -13.25 1.33
N ILE A 410 -13.33 -13.77 1.07
CA ILE A 410 -13.92 -13.81 -0.27
C ILE A 410 -15.25 -13.07 -0.24
N VAL A 411 -15.42 -12.11 -1.15
CA VAL A 411 -16.66 -11.35 -1.33
C VAL A 411 -17.26 -11.69 -2.69
N PHE A 412 -18.54 -12.01 -2.70
CA PHE A 412 -19.32 -12.23 -3.92
C PHE A 412 -20.36 -11.13 -4.07
N THR A 413 -20.54 -10.58 -5.26
CA THR A 413 -21.76 -9.83 -5.60
C THR A 413 -22.65 -10.69 -6.49
N THR A 414 -23.95 -10.70 -6.23
CA THR A 414 -24.91 -11.46 -7.03
C THR A 414 -26.30 -10.83 -6.98
N ARG A 415 -27.05 -11.02 -8.07
CA ARG A 415 -28.48 -10.68 -8.14
C ARG A 415 -29.36 -11.76 -7.55
N ASP A 416 -28.84 -13.00 -7.44
CA ASP A 416 -29.62 -14.15 -6.98
C ASP A 416 -29.30 -14.50 -5.51
N ARG A 417 -30.32 -14.34 -4.66
CA ARG A 417 -30.24 -14.79 -3.25
C ARG A 417 -29.91 -16.27 -3.12
N LYS A 418 -30.43 -17.14 -3.99
CA LYS A 418 -30.15 -18.59 -3.92
C LYS A 418 -28.67 -18.86 -4.22
N THR A 419 -28.06 -18.15 -5.18
CA THR A 419 -26.61 -18.18 -5.42
C THR A 419 -25.83 -17.68 -4.20
N ALA A 420 -26.25 -16.56 -3.59
CA ALA A 420 -25.63 -16.04 -2.37
C ALA A 420 -25.60 -17.08 -1.23
N VAL A 421 -26.72 -17.79 -1.00
CA VAL A 421 -26.82 -18.87 0.00
C VAL A 421 -25.86 -20.02 -0.31
N LYS A 422 -25.70 -20.40 -1.58
CA LYS A 422 -24.77 -21.48 -1.95
C LYS A 422 -23.29 -21.07 -1.81
N LEU A 423 -22.95 -19.79 -2.02
CA LEU A 423 -21.58 -19.29 -1.98
C LEU A 423 -21.11 -18.91 -0.56
N ALA A 424 -21.99 -18.31 0.25
CA ALA A 424 -21.64 -17.75 1.56
C ALA A 424 -22.49 -18.27 2.73
N HIS A 425 -23.40 -19.23 2.49
CA HIS A 425 -24.29 -19.80 3.50
C HIS A 425 -25.11 -18.72 4.24
N GLN A 426 -24.78 -18.45 5.50
CA GLN A 426 -25.49 -17.48 6.37
C GLN A 426 -24.89 -16.06 6.28
N ASN A 427 -23.70 -15.90 5.71
CA ASN A 427 -22.99 -14.62 5.64
C ASN A 427 -23.46 -13.79 4.43
N ILE A 428 -24.74 -13.45 4.41
CA ILE A 428 -25.35 -12.67 3.33
C ILE A 428 -25.61 -11.25 3.83
N VAL A 429 -25.32 -10.25 3.00
CA VAL A 429 -25.68 -8.85 3.21
C VAL A 429 -26.63 -8.44 2.09
N GLU A 430 -27.86 -8.06 2.46
CA GLU A 430 -28.86 -7.60 1.51
C GLU A 430 -28.71 -6.10 1.25
N VAL A 431 -28.61 -5.73 -0.03
CA VAL A 431 -28.63 -4.33 -0.46
C VAL A 431 -30.02 -3.99 -1.00
N ARG A 432 -30.65 -3.01 -0.36
CA ARG A 432 -32.00 -2.52 -0.72
C ARG A 432 -31.92 -1.19 -1.45
N GLU A 433 -33.06 -0.67 -1.85
CA GLU A 433 -33.21 0.65 -2.46
C GLU A 433 -32.63 1.76 -1.55
N MET A 434 -32.33 2.91 -2.12
CA MET A 434 -31.84 4.04 -1.32
C MET A 434 -32.99 4.66 -0.53
N ASP A 435 -32.70 5.09 0.69
CA ASP A 435 -33.61 5.99 1.41
C ASP A 435 -33.72 7.31 0.64
N GLU A 436 -34.87 7.97 0.73
CA GLU A 436 -35.16 9.21 -0.01
C GLU A 436 -34.05 10.26 0.14
N ASN A 437 -33.60 10.51 1.38
CA ASN A 437 -32.51 11.48 1.64
C ASN A 437 -31.19 11.09 0.96
N VAL A 438 -30.86 9.81 0.91
CA VAL A 438 -29.63 9.30 0.28
C VAL A 438 -29.76 9.38 -1.25
N ALA A 439 -30.94 9.10 -1.79
CA ALA A 439 -31.23 9.22 -3.21
C ALA A 439 -31.17 10.68 -3.69
N ILE A 440 -31.67 11.64 -2.90
CA ILE A 440 -31.53 13.08 -3.17
C ILE A 440 -30.05 13.48 -3.22
N GLN A 441 -29.24 13.02 -2.27
CA GLN A 441 -27.80 13.30 -2.25
C GLN A 441 -27.09 12.73 -3.49
N LEU A 442 -27.45 11.51 -3.91
CA LEU A 442 -26.90 10.92 -5.12
C LEU A 442 -27.28 11.75 -6.35
N LEU A 443 -28.56 12.05 -6.52
CA LEU A 443 -29.06 12.88 -7.62
C LEU A 443 -28.34 14.23 -7.66
N GLN A 444 -28.21 14.90 -6.50
CA GLN A 444 -27.52 16.18 -6.39
C GLN A 444 -26.05 16.10 -6.84
N LYS A 445 -25.33 15.00 -6.52
CA LYS A 445 -23.95 14.79 -6.97
C LYS A 445 -23.83 14.46 -8.46
N CYS A 446 -24.87 13.89 -9.05
CA CYS A 446 -24.88 13.52 -10.47
C CYS A 446 -25.26 14.69 -11.40
N LEU A 447 -25.89 15.75 -10.88
CA LEU A 447 -26.34 16.89 -11.68
C LEU A 447 -25.24 17.95 -11.86
N VAL A 448 -25.17 18.53 -13.06
CA VAL A 448 -24.33 19.71 -13.35
C VAL A 448 -24.83 20.94 -12.59
N ASN A 449 -26.15 21.05 -12.40
CA ASN A 449 -26.77 22.05 -11.54
C ASN A 449 -27.36 21.38 -10.27
N PRO A 450 -26.60 21.34 -9.16
CA PRO A 450 -27.05 20.72 -7.92
C PRO A 450 -28.28 21.38 -7.30
N ASP A 451 -28.60 22.63 -7.65
CA ASP A 451 -29.71 23.36 -7.04
C ASP A 451 -31.09 22.91 -7.56
N LEU A 452 -31.14 22.12 -8.63
CA LEU A 452 -32.39 21.54 -9.13
C LEU A 452 -33.09 20.69 -8.07
N VAL A 453 -32.36 20.03 -7.16
CA VAL A 453 -32.97 19.22 -6.09
C VAL A 453 -33.68 20.05 -5.02
N ASN A 454 -33.55 21.38 -5.04
CA ASN A 454 -34.25 22.27 -4.11
C ASN A 454 -35.76 22.31 -4.39
N ASP A 455 -36.21 21.95 -5.60
CA ASP A 455 -37.61 21.69 -5.92
C ASP A 455 -38.04 20.34 -5.33
N ARG A 456 -38.35 20.36 -4.02
CA ARG A 456 -38.65 19.14 -3.24
C ARG A 456 -39.81 18.32 -3.83
N PRO A 457 -40.96 18.90 -4.23
CA PRO A 457 -42.05 18.12 -4.83
C PRO A 457 -41.61 17.34 -6.08
N ASN A 458 -40.96 18.01 -7.04
CA ASN A 458 -40.58 17.38 -8.30
C ASN A 458 -39.40 16.41 -8.13
N THR A 459 -38.46 16.72 -7.24
CA THR A 459 -37.37 15.81 -6.85
C THR A 459 -37.92 14.51 -6.27
N THR A 460 -38.88 14.61 -5.34
CA THR A 460 -39.48 13.43 -4.71
C THR A 460 -40.29 12.61 -5.71
N ALA A 461 -41.03 13.28 -6.60
CA ALA A 461 -41.77 12.61 -7.67
C ALA A 461 -40.84 11.83 -8.61
N LEU A 462 -39.76 12.47 -9.07
CA LEU A 462 -38.75 11.83 -9.91
C LEU A 462 -38.13 10.61 -9.24
N LEU A 463 -37.63 10.76 -8.01
CA LEU A 463 -36.96 9.67 -7.30
C LEU A 463 -37.90 8.49 -7.00
N LYS A 464 -39.18 8.78 -6.74
CA LYS A 464 -40.21 7.77 -6.54
C LYS A 464 -40.49 6.98 -7.83
N GLU A 465 -40.58 7.67 -8.98
CA GLU A 465 -40.73 6.99 -10.26
C GLU A 465 -39.48 6.12 -10.55
N LEU A 466 -38.27 6.65 -10.33
CA LEU A 466 -37.01 5.89 -10.47
C LEU A 466 -36.78 4.82 -9.38
N THR A 467 -37.79 4.59 -8.53
CA THR A 467 -37.81 3.62 -7.42
C THR A 467 -36.58 3.67 -6.53
N TYR A 468 -36.01 4.87 -6.36
CA TYR A 468 -34.77 5.10 -5.61
C TYR A 468 -33.60 4.17 -5.99
N LEU A 469 -33.55 3.73 -7.25
CA LEU A 469 -32.48 2.90 -7.79
C LEU A 469 -31.28 3.77 -8.21
N PRO A 470 -30.08 3.54 -7.66
CA PRO A 470 -28.90 4.37 -7.99
C PRO A 470 -28.60 4.44 -9.49
N LEU A 471 -28.73 3.31 -10.20
CA LEU A 471 -28.50 3.26 -11.64
C LEU A 471 -29.49 4.12 -12.43
N ALA A 472 -30.77 4.07 -12.06
CA ALA A 472 -31.82 4.84 -12.71
C ALA A 472 -31.68 6.34 -12.42
N ILE A 473 -31.27 6.69 -11.19
CA ILE A 473 -30.96 8.07 -10.80
C ILE A 473 -29.78 8.61 -11.62
N ALA A 474 -28.70 7.85 -11.74
CA ALA A 474 -27.52 8.26 -12.51
C ALA A 474 -27.86 8.44 -14.01
N GLN A 475 -28.62 7.51 -14.59
CA GLN A 475 -29.08 7.62 -15.99
C GLN A 475 -29.96 8.86 -16.20
N ALA A 476 -30.97 9.06 -15.34
CA ALA A 476 -31.84 10.23 -15.44
C ALA A 476 -31.06 11.54 -15.31
N ALA A 477 -30.13 11.62 -14.36
CA ALA A 477 -29.28 12.79 -14.18
C ALA A 477 -28.40 13.05 -15.41
N ALA A 478 -27.82 12.01 -16.02
CA ALA A 478 -27.03 12.13 -17.24
C ALA A 478 -27.88 12.70 -18.40
N TYR A 479 -29.06 12.13 -18.62
CA TYR A 479 -30.00 12.61 -19.64
C TYR A 479 -30.42 14.07 -19.42
N ILE A 480 -30.75 14.42 -18.16
CA ILE A 480 -31.11 15.78 -17.76
C ILE A 480 -29.96 16.75 -18.02
N ASN A 481 -28.72 16.37 -17.70
CA ASN A 481 -27.54 17.20 -17.91
C ASN A 481 -27.27 17.43 -19.41
N GLU A 482 -27.36 16.38 -20.22
CA GLU A 482 -27.06 16.42 -21.66
C GLU A 482 -28.10 17.22 -22.44
N ASN A 483 -29.38 17.04 -22.10
CA ASN A 483 -30.49 17.70 -22.80
C ASN A 483 -30.92 19.03 -22.16
N ASN A 484 -30.37 19.36 -20.99
CA ASN A 484 -30.69 20.57 -20.22
C ASN A 484 -32.20 20.78 -20.00
N ILE A 485 -32.89 19.71 -19.56
CA ILE A 485 -34.33 19.70 -19.31
C ILE A 485 -34.67 19.73 -17.82
N THR A 486 -35.93 20.02 -17.46
CA THR A 486 -36.37 20.01 -16.06
C THR A 486 -36.78 18.61 -15.58
N PHE A 487 -36.92 18.42 -14.27
CA PHE A 487 -37.49 17.18 -13.72
C PHE A 487 -38.91 16.91 -14.20
N ILE A 488 -39.69 17.98 -14.45
CA ILE A 488 -41.07 17.87 -14.97
C ILE A 488 -41.06 17.35 -16.41
N ASP A 489 -40.15 17.88 -17.24
CA ASP A 489 -40.01 17.43 -18.63
C ASP A 489 -39.60 15.95 -18.67
N TYR A 490 -38.62 15.55 -17.85
CA TYR A 490 -38.20 14.16 -17.76
C TYR A 490 -39.31 13.23 -17.25
N LEU A 491 -40.08 13.65 -16.24
CA LEU A 491 -41.25 12.92 -15.76
C LEU A 491 -42.34 12.79 -16.84
N SER A 492 -42.47 13.78 -17.72
CA SER A 492 -43.41 13.72 -18.84
C SER A 492 -42.97 12.70 -19.88
N LEU A 493 -41.67 12.57 -20.14
CA LEU A 493 -41.12 11.51 -21.01
C LEU A 493 -41.36 10.11 -20.42
N LEU A 494 -41.21 9.94 -19.10
CA LEU A 494 -41.52 8.68 -18.42
C LEU A 494 -43.03 8.34 -18.41
N ALA A 495 -43.89 9.31 -18.66
CA ALA A 495 -45.34 9.15 -18.73
C ALA A 495 -45.87 9.04 -20.17
N ASP A 496 -44.98 9.08 -21.17
CA ASP A 496 -45.33 8.99 -22.59
C ASP A 496 -45.68 7.55 -23.00
N GLN A 497 -45.89 7.33 -24.30
CA GLN A 497 -46.13 6.02 -24.86
C GLN A 497 -44.99 5.06 -24.54
N GLU A 498 -45.41 3.83 -24.31
CA GLU A 498 -44.64 2.68 -23.90
C GLU A 498 -43.33 2.48 -24.71
N GLU A 499 -43.38 2.63 -26.04
CA GLU A 499 -42.20 2.56 -26.92
C GLU A 499 -41.17 3.69 -26.67
N ALA A 500 -41.64 4.92 -26.42
CA ALA A 500 -40.77 6.07 -26.16
C ALA A 500 -40.05 5.96 -24.81
N VAL A 501 -40.71 5.35 -23.82
CA VAL A 501 -40.09 5.07 -22.50
C VAL A 501 -38.98 4.03 -22.64
N ILE A 502 -39.14 3.00 -23.49
CA ILE A 502 -38.08 2.03 -23.75
C ILE A 502 -36.88 2.70 -24.39
N ASP A 503 -37.11 3.54 -25.41
CA ASP A 503 -36.03 4.24 -26.10
C ASP A 503 -35.20 5.06 -25.09
N LEU A 504 -35.89 5.85 -24.26
CA LEU A 504 -35.28 6.62 -23.16
C LEU A 504 -34.50 5.74 -22.16
N LEU A 505 -35.06 4.59 -21.76
CA LEU A 505 -34.41 3.67 -20.80
C LEU A 505 -33.28 2.84 -21.42
N SER A 506 -33.23 2.79 -22.75
CA SER A 506 -32.21 2.13 -23.57
C SER A 506 -31.10 3.09 -24.00
N GLU A 507 -31.22 4.39 -23.69
CA GLU A 507 -30.14 5.34 -23.95
C GLU A 507 -28.89 5.02 -23.13
N GLU A 508 -27.75 5.13 -23.81
CA GLU A 508 -26.44 4.90 -23.23
C GLU A 508 -25.99 6.12 -22.42
N PHE A 509 -25.30 5.88 -21.30
CA PHE A 509 -24.65 6.93 -20.54
C PHE A 509 -23.29 6.45 -20.00
N GLU A 510 -22.36 7.38 -19.86
CA GLU A 510 -21.05 7.09 -19.27
C GLU A 510 -21.14 6.89 -17.76
N ASP A 511 -20.56 5.80 -17.28
CA ASP A 511 -20.47 5.46 -15.86
C ASP A 511 -19.10 4.81 -15.60
N GLY A 512 -18.21 5.57 -14.94
CA GLY A 512 -16.81 5.18 -14.69
C GLY A 512 -16.63 3.94 -13.79
N GLY A 513 -17.71 3.37 -13.28
CA GLY A 513 -17.72 2.15 -12.47
C GLY A 513 -17.93 0.85 -13.24
N ARG A 514 -17.75 0.84 -14.57
CA ARG A 514 -18.10 -0.30 -15.44
C ARG A 514 -16.90 -0.87 -16.19
N TYR A 515 -16.99 -2.15 -16.53
CA TYR A 515 -16.00 -2.82 -17.38
C TYR A 515 -15.95 -2.18 -18.77
N ASN A 516 -14.75 -1.91 -19.29
CA ASN A 516 -14.54 -1.40 -20.64
C ASN A 516 -15.34 -2.23 -21.67
N ASN A 517 -15.99 -1.55 -22.61
CA ASN A 517 -16.90 -2.14 -23.63
C ASN A 517 -18.25 -2.70 -23.13
N THR A 518 -18.63 -2.52 -21.85
CA THR A 518 -19.95 -2.95 -21.35
C THR A 518 -20.95 -1.80 -21.34
N LYS A 519 -21.75 -1.70 -22.42
CA LYS A 519 -22.84 -0.72 -22.59
C LYS A 519 -24.15 -1.34 -22.10
N ASN A 520 -24.60 -0.98 -20.89
CA ASN A 520 -25.84 -1.51 -20.31
C ASN A 520 -26.70 -0.38 -19.73
N PRO A 521 -27.63 0.17 -20.52
CA PRO A 521 -28.74 0.97 -20.01
C PRO A 521 -29.53 0.24 -18.91
N VAL A 522 -30.37 0.97 -18.16
CA VAL A 522 -31.25 0.37 -17.13
C VAL A 522 -32.11 -0.75 -17.71
N ALA A 523 -32.63 -0.57 -18.94
CA ALA A 523 -33.42 -1.58 -19.64
C ALA A 523 -32.66 -2.91 -19.82
N THR A 524 -31.40 -2.86 -20.27
CA THR A 524 -30.55 -4.05 -20.45
C THR A 524 -30.25 -4.74 -19.13
N THR A 525 -30.09 -3.98 -18.05
CA THR A 525 -29.89 -4.56 -16.71
C THR A 525 -31.09 -5.39 -16.27
N TRP A 526 -32.31 -4.94 -16.56
CA TRP A 526 -33.53 -5.70 -16.27
C TRP A 526 -33.69 -6.92 -17.19
N LEU A 527 -33.38 -6.77 -18.48
CA LEU A 527 -33.39 -7.87 -19.45
C LEU A 527 -32.50 -9.03 -19.01
N ILE A 528 -31.25 -8.74 -18.60
CA ILE A 528 -30.33 -9.77 -18.10
C ILE A 528 -30.94 -10.50 -16.88
N SER A 529 -31.59 -9.77 -15.98
CA SER A 529 -32.27 -10.39 -14.83
C SER A 529 -33.43 -11.29 -15.25
N PHE A 530 -34.22 -10.90 -16.25
CA PHE A 530 -35.30 -11.72 -16.79
C PHE A 530 -34.78 -13.01 -17.43
N GLU A 531 -33.75 -12.91 -18.29
CA GLU A 531 -33.17 -14.07 -18.95
C GLU A 531 -32.60 -15.09 -17.96
N GLN A 532 -32.00 -14.61 -16.87
CA GLN A 532 -31.51 -15.46 -15.78
C GLN A 532 -32.66 -16.17 -15.04
N ILE A 533 -33.78 -15.48 -14.78
CA ILE A 533 -34.99 -16.11 -14.22
C ILE A 533 -35.51 -17.18 -15.18
N ARG A 534 -35.68 -16.85 -16.47
CA ARG A 534 -36.20 -17.77 -17.49
C ARG A 534 -35.34 -19.01 -17.65
N HIS A 535 -34.02 -18.87 -17.67
CA HIS A 535 -33.10 -20.00 -17.78
C HIS A 535 -33.14 -20.90 -16.54
N ARG A 536 -33.30 -20.32 -15.36
CA ARG A 536 -33.25 -21.05 -14.09
C ARG A 536 -34.57 -21.70 -13.70
N ASP A 537 -35.65 -20.97 -13.89
CA ASP A 537 -36.98 -21.32 -13.41
C ASP A 537 -38.02 -20.80 -14.42
N PRO A 538 -38.31 -21.58 -15.47
CA PRO A 538 -39.26 -21.18 -16.50
C PRO A 538 -40.63 -20.79 -15.93
N LEU A 539 -41.08 -21.48 -14.86
CA LEU A 539 -42.34 -21.18 -14.21
C LEU A 539 -42.32 -19.80 -13.52
N ALA A 540 -41.19 -19.41 -12.92
CA ALA A 540 -41.04 -18.07 -12.37
C ALA A 540 -41.11 -17.02 -13.49
N ALA A 541 -40.52 -17.28 -14.65
CA ALA A 541 -40.65 -16.39 -15.81
C ALA A 541 -42.10 -16.32 -16.31
N ASP A 542 -42.82 -17.44 -16.37
CA ASP A 542 -44.24 -17.45 -16.74
C ASP A 542 -45.10 -16.66 -15.76
N TYR A 543 -44.84 -16.78 -14.46
CA TYR A 543 -45.50 -15.98 -13.43
C TYR A 543 -45.21 -14.49 -13.60
N LEU A 544 -43.99 -14.14 -13.96
CA LEU A 544 -43.57 -12.77 -14.19
C LEU A 544 -44.23 -12.18 -15.43
N SER A 545 -44.27 -12.93 -16.53
CA SER A 545 -44.99 -12.60 -17.77
C SER A 545 -46.52 -12.56 -17.57
N PHE A 546 -47.06 -13.25 -16.58
CA PHE A 546 -48.46 -13.09 -16.19
C PHE A 546 -48.68 -11.80 -15.39
N MET A 547 -47.84 -11.54 -14.38
CA MET A 547 -47.90 -10.32 -13.55
C MET A 547 -47.75 -9.04 -14.38
N ALA A 548 -46.96 -9.12 -15.45
CA ALA A 548 -46.79 -8.14 -16.52
C ALA A 548 -48.13 -7.68 -17.14
N CYS A 549 -49.09 -8.61 -17.26
CA CYS A 549 -50.34 -8.42 -17.99
C CYS A 549 -51.51 -7.98 -17.10
N VAL A 550 -51.28 -7.79 -15.79
CA VAL A 550 -52.33 -7.45 -14.81
C VAL A 550 -51.96 -6.21 -14.02
N ALA A 551 -52.94 -5.62 -13.32
CA ALA A 551 -52.68 -4.45 -12.50
C ALA A 551 -51.61 -4.77 -11.42
N PRO A 552 -50.56 -3.95 -11.29
CA PRO A 552 -49.31 -4.26 -10.58
C PRO A 552 -49.40 -4.17 -9.05
N LYS A 553 -50.60 -4.26 -8.51
CA LYS A 553 -50.87 -3.98 -7.11
C LYS A 553 -51.73 -5.08 -6.52
N ASP A 554 -51.24 -5.65 -5.41
CA ASP A 554 -51.94 -6.63 -4.58
C ASP A 554 -52.44 -7.86 -5.37
N ILE A 555 -51.64 -8.37 -6.32
CA ILE A 555 -51.96 -9.57 -7.13
C ILE A 555 -52.05 -10.80 -6.20
N PRO A 556 -53.24 -11.44 -6.04
CA PRO A 556 -53.37 -12.64 -5.22
C PRO A 556 -52.63 -13.81 -5.86
N GLN A 557 -51.93 -14.61 -5.05
CA GLN A 557 -51.22 -15.81 -5.53
C GLN A 557 -52.15 -16.80 -6.27
N SER A 558 -53.43 -16.83 -5.91
CA SER A 558 -54.45 -17.65 -6.58
C SER A 558 -54.76 -17.25 -8.03
N LEU A 559 -54.31 -16.07 -8.48
CA LEU A 559 -54.44 -15.65 -9.89
C LEU A 559 -53.29 -16.14 -10.77
N LEU A 560 -52.19 -16.60 -10.19
CA LEU A 560 -51.06 -17.11 -10.96
C LEU A 560 -51.43 -18.43 -11.66
N PRO A 561 -50.85 -18.72 -12.84
CA PRO A 561 -51.06 -19.99 -13.53
C PRO A 561 -50.89 -21.19 -12.60
N ALA A 562 -51.93 -22.03 -12.51
CA ALA A 562 -51.98 -23.14 -11.56
C ALA A 562 -50.99 -24.24 -11.94
N GLU A 563 -50.23 -24.74 -10.96
CA GLU A 563 -49.23 -25.80 -11.16
C GLU A 563 -49.55 -27.04 -10.31
N VAL A 564 -49.11 -28.21 -10.78
CA VAL A 564 -49.49 -29.49 -10.16
C VAL A 564 -48.72 -29.73 -8.85
N SER A 565 -47.60 -29.03 -8.67
CA SER A 565 -46.70 -29.22 -7.53
C SER A 565 -46.55 -27.93 -6.71
N ARG A 566 -47.10 -27.95 -5.48
CA ARG A 566 -46.91 -26.89 -4.48
C ARG A 566 -45.44 -26.56 -4.22
N LYS A 567 -44.55 -27.55 -4.36
CA LYS A 567 -43.10 -27.33 -4.25
C LYS A 567 -42.59 -26.42 -5.38
N ARG A 568 -43.03 -26.66 -6.63
CA ARG A 568 -42.62 -25.83 -7.78
C ARG A 568 -43.16 -24.41 -7.69
N GLU A 569 -44.39 -24.25 -7.22
CA GLU A 569 -44.97 -22.92 -6.96
C GLU A 569 -44.16 -22.14 -5.92
N ILE A 570 -43.83 -22.79 -4.79
CA ILE A 570 -42.98 -22.19 -3.74
C ILE A 570 -41.57 -21.88 -4.28
N ASP A 571 -40.99 -22.80 -5.05
CA ASP A 571 -39.65 -22.61 -5.63
C ASP A 571 -39.63 -21.43 -6.62
N ALA A 572 -40.68 -21.28 -7.44
CA ALA A 572 -40.85 -20.22 -8.43
C ALA A 572 -41.10 -18.85 -7.79
N ILE A 573 -41.99 -18.79 -6.79
CA ILE A 573 -42.20 -17.57 -6.01
C ILE A 573 -40.91 -17.19 -5.28
N GLY A 574 -40.22 -18.16 -4.68
CA GLY A 574 -38.92 -17.94 -4.05
C GLY A 574 -37.82 -17.53 -5.04
N THR A 575 -37.94 -17.89 -6.33
CA THR A 575 -37.08 -17.36 -7.40
C THR A 575 -37.43 -15.90 -7.68
N LEU A 576 -38.70 -15.55 -7.83
CA LEU A 576 -39.12 -14.14 -8.03
C LEU A 576 -38.74 -13.23 -6.86
N GLU A 577 -38.97 -13.68 -5.63
CA GLU A 577 -38.55 -12.99 -4.41
C GLU A 577 -37.01 -12.89 -4.29
N ALA A 578 -36.27 -13.87 -4.81
CA ALA A 578 -34.81 -13.79 -4.83
C ALA A 578 -34.28 -12.71 -5.79
N TYR A 579 -35.05 -12.37 -6.82
CA TYR A 579 -34.72 -11.36 -7.83
C TYR A 579 -35.45 -10.02 -7.61
N SER A 580 -36.32 -9.87 -6.59
CA SER A 580 -37.10 -8.67 -6.31
C SER A 580 -37.06 -8.27 -4.83
N THR A 581 -37.14 -6.97 -4.51
CA THR A 581 -37.39 -6.48 -3.13
C THR A 581 -38.89 -6.28 -2.88
N PRO A 582 -39.37 -6.29 -1.62
CA PRO A 582 -40.78 -6.18 -1.33
C PRO A 582 -41.32 -4.74 -1.42
N ARG A 583 -42.41 -4.58 -2.19
CA ARG A 583 -43.45 -3.52 -2.22
C ARG A 583 -43.26 -2.24 -3.09
N ASN A 584 -44.28 -2.05 -3.93
CA ASN A 584 -44.97 -0.82 -4.33
C ASN A 584 -44.21 0.29 -5.07
N THR A 585 -44.20 0.24 -6.40
CA THR A 585 -44.21 1.42 -7.30
C THR A 585 -44.56 1.03 -8.74
N LYS A 586 -45.07 1.99 -9.54
CA LYS A 586 -45.46 1.80 -10.95
C LYS A 586 -44.30 1.34 -11.85
N LEU A 587 -43.05 1.64 -11.51
CA LEU A 587 -41.92 1.07 -12.22
C LEU A 587 -41.77 -0.44 -11.98
N ALA A 588 -42.32 -1.02 -10.91
CA ALA A 588 -42.35 -2.47 -10.71
C ALA A 588 -43.38 -3.20 -11.61
N SER A 589 -44.43 -2.50 -12.08
CA SER A 589 -45.29 -2.93 -13.21
C SER A 589 -44.51 -2.90 -14.51
N ALA A 590 -43.89 -1.74 -14.80
CA ALA A 590 -43.15 -1.51 -16.04
C ALA A 590 -41.91 -2.41 -16.13
N LYS A 591 -41.37 -2.86 -14.97
CA LYS A 591 -40.29 -3.85 -14.87
C LYS A 591 -40.62 -5.16 -15.58
N TRP A 592 -41.89 -5.52 -15.73
CA TRP A 592 -42.26 -6.87 -16.18
C TRP A 592 -43.33 -6.92 -17.27
N SER A 593 -44.12 -5.85 -17.50
CA SER A 593 -45.08 -5.73 -18.62
C SER A 593 -44.50 -6.02 -20.01
N TYR A 594 -43.17 -6.02 -20.15
CA TYR A 594 -42.45 -6.06 -21.43
C TYR A 594 -41.84 -7.39 -21.87
N PHE A 595 -42.09 -8.51 -21.17
CA PHE A 595 -41.64 -9.84 -21.63
C PHE A 595 -42.72 -10.71 -22.27
N SER A 596 -43.85 -10.11 -22.67
CA SER A 596 -44.82 -10.74 -23.56
C SER A 596 -44.41 -10.48 -25.02
N MET A 597 -43.79 -11.46 -25.66
CA MET A 597 -43.88 -11.62 -27.11
C MET A 597 -44.92 -12.70 -27.39
N ASP A 598 -45.78 -12.45 -28.38
CA ASP A 598 -46.77 -13.38 -28.95
C ASP A 598 -46.27 -14.82 -29.14
#